data_AF-A0A9X2E0I0-F1
#
_entry.id   AF-A0A9X2E0I0-F1
#
_cell.length_a   1.000
_cell.length_b   1.000
_cell.length_c   1.000
_cell.angle_alpha   90.00
_cell.angle_beta   90.00
_cell.angle_gamma   90.00
#
_symmetry.space_group_name_H-M   'P 1'
#
loop_
_entity.id
_entity.type
_entity.pdbx_description
1 polymer ?
#
loop_
_entity_poly.entity_id
_entity_poly.type
_entity_poly.pdbx_seq_one_letter_code
_entity_poly.pdbx_strand_id
1 'polypeptide(L)'
;MLAPAAAGGAPENAAALRVSASTGLTEGQRITVDGSGFRPGLAAVAVGLCREGFTSGLRDCDLDGGATFVNIGGDGTFPTVTLTARPRFNDIDCLRQRCVIAAAPLPGTEPAAVIAANSAAVPVDFAGSTLPAPTAAPTVTATAPATETGGPSIVLWSVTAALLTVFAGVALVDRRRL
;
A
#
# COMPACT_ATOMS: atom_id res chain seq x y z
N MET A 1 -40.15 -2.80 -5.05
CA MET A 1 -38.86 -3.53 -5.11
C MET A 1 -37.75 -2.50 -5.00
N LEU A 2 -37.13 -2.36 -3.83
CA LEU A 2 -35.97 -1.47 -3.64
C LEU A 2 -34.70 -2.30 -3.84
N ALA A 3 -33.79 -1.81 -4.69
CA ALA A 3 -32.47 -2.38 -4.91
C ALA A 3 -31.58 -2.17 -3.66
N PRO A 4 -30.72 -3.13 -3.29
CA PRO A 4 -29.76 -2.94 -2.21
C PRO A 4 -28.62 -2.01 -2.65
N ALA A 5 -28.28 -1.05 -1.80
CA ALA A 5 -27.10 -0.21 -1.94
C ALA A 5 -25.84 -1.07 -1.76
N ALA A 6 -24.93 -1.01 -2.72
CA ALA A 6 -23.64 -1.69 -2.66
C ALA A 6 -22.79 -1.13 -1.51
N ALA A 7 -22.35 -2.03 -0.63
CA ALA A 7 -21.35 -1.74 0.39
C ALA A 7 -20.04 -1.29 -0.26
N GLY A 8 -19.39 -0.28 0.32
CA GLY A 8 -18.09 0.20 -0.13
C GLY A 8 -17.07 -0.94 -0.17
N GLY A 9 -16.51 -1.19 -1.35
CA GLY A 9 -15.44 -2.15 -1.53
C GLY A 9 -14.22 -1.76 -0.70
N ALA A 10 -13.68 -2.71 0.04
CA ALA A 10 -12.27 -2.65 0.43
C ALA A 10 -11.42 -2.40 -0.83
N PRO A 11 -10.27 -1.71 -0.75
CA PRO A 11 -9.41 -1.53 -1.92
C PRO A 11 -9.14 -2.91 -2.51
N GLU A 12 -9.55 -3.07 -3.76
CA GLU A 12 -9.24 -4.21 -4.59
C GLU A 12 -7.71 -4.38 -4.57
N ASN A 13 -7.26 -5.43 -3.88
CA ASN A 13 -5.88 -5.85 -3.60
C ASN A 13 -4.80 -4.78 -3.82
N ALA A 14 -4.36 -4.11 -2.75
CA ALA A 14 -3.14 -3.31 -2.80
C ALA A 14 -1.94 -4.19 -3.20
N ALA A 15 -1.01 -3.64 -3.98
CA ALA A 15 0.22 -4.33 -4.37
C ALA A 15 0.97 -4.83 -3.13
N ALA A 16 1.38 -6.10 -3.15
CA ALA A 16 2.03 -6.78 -2.05
C ALA A 16 3.13 -7.71 -2.54
N LEU A 17 4.13 -7.93 -1.68
CA LEU A 17 5.22 -8.86 -1.91
C LEU A 17 5.23 -9.95 -0.85
N ARG A 18 5.50 -11.17 -1.31
CA ARG A 18 5.84 -12.30 -0.45
C ARG A 18 7.29 -12.66 -0.73
N VAL A 19 8.11 -12.69 0.32
CA VAL A 19 9.52 -13.06 0.22
C VAL A 19 9.78 -14.34 1.03
N SER A 20 10.69 -15.19 0.58
CA SER A 20 11.02 -16.43 1.30
C SER A 20 11.75 -16.18 2.63
N ALA A 21 12.47 -15.06 2.73
CA ALA A 21 13.14 -14.60 3.94
C ALA A 21 13.35 -13.09 3.89
N SER A 22 13.30 -12.43 5.05
CA SER A 22 13.58 -10.99 5.18
C SER A 22 14.40 -10.62 6.41
N THR A 23 14.71 -11.55 7.30
CA THR A 23 15.39 -11.27 8.58
C THR A 23 16.59 -12.20 8.75
N GLY A 24 17.65 -11.71 9.39
CA GLY A 24 18.87 -12.50 9.60
C GLY A 24 19.47 -13.01 8.29
N LEU A 25 19.29 -12.26 7.20
CA LEU A 25 19.80 -12.63 5.88
C LEU A 25 21.32 -12.72 5.90
N THR A 26 21.87 -13.72 5.22
CA THR A 26 23.32 -13.85 5.04
C THR A 26 23.72 -13.52 3.61
N GLU A 27 24.96 -13.07 3.42
CA GLU A 27 25.48 -12.81 2.09
C GLU A 27 25.43 -14.05 1.19
N GLY A 28 24.98 -13.88 -0.05
CA GLY A 28 24.81 -14.97 -1.01
C GLY A 28 23.53 -15.77 -0.84
N GLN A 29 22.73 -15.52 0.20
CA GLN A 29 21.45 -16.22 0.40
C GLN A 29 20.49 -15.94 -0.76
N ARG A 30 19.87 -16.99 -1.30
CA ARG A 30 18.84 -16.86 -2.33
C ARG A 30 17.48 -16.55 -1.70
N ILE A 31 16.81 -15.53 -2.20
CA ILE A 31 15.50 -15.07 -1.75
C ILE A 31 14.55 -15.13 -2.94
N THR A 32 13.43 -15.84 -2.81
CA THR A 32 12.36 -15.80 -3.81
C THR A 32 11.39 -14.69 -3.47
N VAL A 33 10.92 -14.00 -4.49
CA VAL A 33 10.01 -12.87 -4.40
C VAL A 33 8.82 -13.13 -5.31
N ASP A 34 7.63 -13.16 -4.73
CA ASP A 34 6.36 -13.27 -5.43
C ASP A 34 5.56 -11.99 -5.22
N GLY A 35 4.86 -11.53 -6.26
CA GLY A 35 4.04 -10.32 -6.23
C GLY A 35 2.58 -10.60 -6.52
N SER A 36 1.69 -9.85 -5.88
CA SER A 36 0.23 -9.92 -6.09
C SER A 36 -0.42 -8.56 -5.86
N GLY A 37 -1.62 -8.35 -6.40
CA GLY A 37 -2.38 -7.10 -6.22
C GLY A 37 -1.82 -5.93 -7.03
N PHE A 38 -0.93 -6.20 -7.98
CA PHE A 38 -0.50 -5.18 -8.93
C PHE A 38 -1.59 -5.01 -10.00
N ARG A 39 -1.69 -3.80 -10.56
CA ARG A 39 -2.56 -3.50 -11.68
C ARG A 39 -2.17 -4.39 -12.87
N PRO A 40 -3.11 -5.19 -13.41
CA PRO A 40 -2.85 -6.04 -14.56
C PRO A 40 -2.31 -5.26 -15.77
N GLY A 41 -1.35 -5.87 -16.48
CA GLY A 41 -0.80 -5.32 -17.73
C GLY A 41 0.25 -4.23 -17.57
N LEU A 42 0.62 -3.85 -16.34
CA LEU A 42 1.78 -2.98 -16.13
C LEU A 42 3.05 -3.64 -16.68
N ALA A 43 3.81 -2.89 -17.47
CA ALA A 43 5.08 -3.32 -18.00
C ALA A 43 6.25 -2.74 -17.20
N ALA A 44 7.39 -3.43 -17.22
CA ALA A 44 8.65 -2.96 -16.65
C ALA A 44 8.56 -2.48 -15.18
N VAL A 45 7.86 -3.25 -14.33
CA VAL A 45 7.91 -3.06 -12.88
C VAL A 45 9.27 -3.54 -12.39
N ALA A 46 10.05 -2.67 -11.76
CA ALA A 46 11.35 -3.02 -11.21
C ALA A 46 11.15 -3.82 -9.93
N VAL A 47 11.90 -4.91 -9.74
CA VAL A 47 11.93 -5.74 -8.52
C VAL A 47 13.39 -5.90 -8.08
N GLY A 48 13.71 -5.63 -6.81
CA GLY A 48 15.07 -5.77 -6.32
C GLY A 48 15.27 -5.44 -4.85
N LEU A 49 16.47 -5.71 -4.34
CA LEU A 49 16.94 -5.24 -3.04
C LEU A 49 17.41 -3.79 -3.18
N CYS A 50 16.89 -2.87 -2.37
CA CYS A 50 17.18 -1.45 -2.47
C CYS A 50 17.35 -0.81 -1.09
N ARG A 51 17.95 0.38 -1.04
CA ARG A 51 17.89 1.25 0.13
C ARG A 51 16.42 1.64 0.41
N GLU A 52 16.03 1.68 1.68
CA GLU A 52 14.72 2.20 2.06
C GLU A 52 14.57 3.67 1.64
N GLY A 53 13.39 4.05 1.12
CA GLY A 53 13.16 5.42 0.64
C GLY A 53 13.98 5.77 -0.61
N PHE A 54 14.31 4.78 -1.45
CA PHE A 54 15.01 4.99 -2.71
C PHE A 54 14.35 6.08 -3.56
N THR A 55 15.17 6.96 -4.12
CA THR A 55 14.74 8.09 -4.96
C THR A 55 15.58 8.21 -6.23
N SER A 56 16.79 7.64 -6.23
CA SER A 56 17.70 7.67 -7.38
C SER A 56 17.49 6.50 -8.34
N GLY A 57 16.29 5.90 -8.31
CA GLY A 57 15.92 4.74 -9.12
C GLY A 57 16.89 3.58 -8.95
N LEU A 58 17.41 3.06 -10.07
CA LEU A 58 18.27 1.87 -10.11
C LEU A 58 19.57 1.99 -9.31
N ARG A 59 20.08 3.22 -9.05
CA ARG A 59 21.32 3.41 -8.27
C ARG A 59 21.16 3.07 -6.80
N ASP A 60 19.94 3.13 -6.30
CA ASP A 60 19.62 2.78 -4.92
C ASP A 60 19.33 1.28 -4.75
N CYS A 61 19.47 0.49 -5.81
CA CYS A 61 19.15 -0.94 -5.85
C CYS A 61 20.33 -1.80 -6.27
N ASP A 62 20.27 -3.06 -5.84
CA ASP A 62 21.28 -4.06 -6.01
C ASP A 62 21.18 -4.76 -7.37
N LEU A 63 21.73 -4.13 -8.42
CA LEU A 63 21.56 -4.63 -9.79
C LEU A 63 22.22 -5.99 -10.05
N ASP A 64 23.45 -6.21 -9.54
CA ASP A 64 24.08 -7.54 -9.68
C ASP A 64 23.59 -8.57 -8.64
N GLY A 65 22.68 -8.17 -7.74
CA GLY A 65 21.96 -9.05 -6.82
C GLY A 65 20.74 -9.72 -7.46
N GLY A 66 20.53 -9.54 -8.76
CA GLY A 66 19.39 -10.10 -9.50
C GLY A 66 18.18 -9.18 -9.60
N ALA A 67 18.34 -7.88 -9.27
CA ALA A 67 17.28 -6.92 -9.53
C ALA A 67 16.93 -6.89 -11.04
N THR A 68 15.64 -6.83 -11.36
CA THR A 68 15.17 -7.02 -12.73
C THR A 68 13.85 -6.29 -12.98
N PHE A 69 13.41 -6.28 -14.23
CA PHE A 69 12.09 -5.82 -14.63
C PHE A 69 11.16 -7.00 -14.90
N VAL A 70 9.92 -6.89 -14.41
CA VAL A 70 8.86 -7.86 -14.65
C VAL A 70 7.65 -7.19 -15.29
N ASN A 71 6.84 -7.99 -15.96
CA ASN A 71 5.53 -7.57 -16.45
C ASN A 71 4.45 -8.19 -15.57
N ILE A 72 3.41 -7.41 -15.27
CA ILE A 72 2.29 -7.85 -14.45
C ILE A 72 1.28 -8.60 -15.32
N GLY A 73 1.00 -9.84 -14.95
CA GLY A 73 0.01 -10.69 -15.58
C GLY A 73 -1.42 -10.17 -15.47
N GLY A 74 -2.34 -10.79 -16.22
CA GLY A 74 -3.76 -10.46 -16.20
C GLY A 74 -4.42 -10.65 -14.83
N ASP A 75 -3.82 -11.45 -13.96
CA ASP A 75 -4.24 -11.76 -12.60
C ASP A 75 -3.60 -10.82 -11.54
N GLY A 76 -2.82 -9.84 -11.96
CA GLY A 76 -2.16 -8.89 -11.05
C GLY A 76 -0.92 -9.46 -10.35
N THR A 77 -0.35 -10.55 -10.86
CA THR A 77 0.89 -11.17 -10.34
C THR A 77 2.08 -10.96 -11.29
N PHE A 78 3.29 -11.28 -10.85
CA PHE A 78 4.46 -11.39 -11.72
C PHE A 78 5.18 -12.73 -11.53
N PRO A 79 5.98 -13.21 -12.50
CA PRO A 79 6.76 -14.43 -12.35
C PRO A 79 7.73 -14.35 -11.16
N THR A 80 7.83 -15.41 -10.37
CA THR A 80 8.72 -15.47 -9.20
C THR A 80 10.15 -15.02 -9.56
N VAL A 81 10.64 -14.01 -8.85
CA VAL A 81 12.00 -13.50 -9.00
C VAL A 81 12.88 -14.13 -7.93
N THR A 82 14.12 -14.49 -8.29
CA THR A 82 15.13 -14.90 -7.32
C THR A 82 16.18 -13.82 -7.20
N LEU A 83 16.35 -13.27 -6.00
CA LEU A 83 17.40 -12.33 -5.65
C LEU A 83 18.51 -13.06 -4.86
N THR A 84 19.73 -12.56 -4.97
CA THR A 84 20.86 -12.94 -4.11
C THR A 84 21.07 -11.84 -3.09
N ALA A 85 20.99 -12.17 -1.80
CA ALA A 85 21.15 -11.21 -0.72
C ALA A 85 22.60 -10.72 -0.67
N ARG A 86 22.81 -9.42 -0.90
CA ARG A 86 24.12 -8.78 -0.72
C ARG A 86 23.96 -7.64 0.29
N PRO A 87 24.58 -7.71 1.48
CA PRO A 87 24.45 -6.66 2.48
C PRO A 87 25.07 -5.34 2.04
N ARG A 88 25.93 -5.37 1.01
CA ARG A 88 26.60 -4.21 0.44
C ARG A 88 26.55 -4.24 -1.07
N PHE A 89 26.19 -3.12 -1.67
CA PHE A 89 26.15 -2.91 -3.10
C PHE A 89 26.23 -1.42 -3.39
N ASN A 90 26.90 -1.03 -4.49
CA ASN A 90 27.24 0.37 -4.73
C ASN A 90 27.90 0.98 -3.46
N ASP A 91 27.45 2.16 -3.03
CA ASP A 91 27.85 2.81 -1.77
C ASP A 91 26.87 2.53 -0.61
N ILE A 92 25.98 1.54 -0.77
CA ILE A 92 24.94 1.19 0.21
C ILE A 92 25.43 0.02 1.08
N ASP A 93 25.33 0.21 2.40
CA ASP A 93 25.59 -0.82 3.41
C ASP A 93 24.33 -1.05 4.25
N CYS A 94 23.62 -2.15 3.97
CA CYS A 94 22.39 -2.57 4.64
C CYS A 94 22.61 -3.08 6.08
N LEU A 95 23.86 -3.21 6.55
CA LEU A 95 24.17 -3.46 7.96
C LEU A 95 24.14 -2.16 8.80
N ARG A 96 24.18 -1.00 8.12
CA ARG A 96 24.26 0.34 8.71
C ARG A 96 23.11 1.26 8.35
N GLN A 97 22.30 0.88 7.37
CA GLN A 97 21.08 1.61 6.99
C GLN A 97 19.97 0.64 6.60
N ARG A 98 18.72 1.09 6.67
CA ARG A 98 17.57 0.26 6.31
C ARG A 98 17.53 -0.01 4.82
N CYS A 99 17.26 -1.26 4.47
CA CYS A 99 17.06 -1.73 3.11
C CYS A 99 15.72 -2.47 3.01
N VAL A 100 15.21 -2.59 1.79
CA VAL A 100 13.94 -3.24 1.46
C VAL A 100 14.11 -4.10 0.22
N ILE A 101 13.36 -5.20 0.13
CA ILE A 101 13.03 -5.79 -1.17
C ILE A 101 11.79 -5.05 -1.68
N ALA A 102 11.90 -4.38 -2.81
CA ALA A 102 10.84 -3.54 -3.36
C ALA A 102 10.45 -3.96 -4.77
N ALA A 103 9.20 -3.67 -5.11
CA ALA A 103 8.67 -3.73 -6.46
C ALA A 103 7.89 -2.45 -6.76
N ALA A 104 8.22 -1.75 -7.85
CA ALA A 104 7.54 -0.53 -8.25
C ALA A 104 7.74 -0.22 -9.75
N PRO A 105 6.77 0.41 -10.43
CA PRO A 105 7.05 1.07 -11.70
C PRO A 105 8.13 2.14 -11.53
N LEU A 106 8.94 2.37 -12.55
CA LEU A 106 9.96 3.40 -12.50
C LEU A 106 9.34 4.81 -12.44
N PRO A 107 10.01 5.77 -11.77
CA PRO A 107 9.61 7.17 -11.86
C PRO A 107 9.51 7.63 -13.32
N GLY A 108 8.37 8.24 -13.67
CA GLY A 108 8.12 8.77 -15.02
C GLY A 108 7.56 7.78 -16.03
N THR A 109 7.39 6.49 -15.70
CA THR A 109 6.74 5.52 -16.61
C THR A 109 5.22 5.49 -16.45
N GLU A 110 4.73 5.93 -15.31
CA GLU A 110 3.31 5.94 -14.95
C GLU A 110 2.96 7.21 -14.15
N PRO A 111 1.68 7.63 -14.10
CA PRO A 111 1.25 8.70 -13.20
C PRO A 111 1.56 8.38 -11.73
N ALA A 112 1.89 9.39 -10.92
CA ALA A 112 2.33 9.19 -9.52
C ALA A 112 1.35 8.36 -8.67
N ALA A 113 0.04 8.54 -8.87
CA ALA A 113 -0.97 7.74 -8.18
C ALA A 113 -0.94 6.26 -8.57
N VAL A 114 -0.61 5.97 -9.84
CA VAL A 114 -0.44 4.58 -10.32
C VAL A 114 0.83 3.99 -9.74
N ILE A 115 1.95 4.72 -9.73
CA ILE A 115 3.19 4.26 -9.10
C ILE A 115 2.94 3.94 -7.63
N ALA A 116 2.32 4.86 -6.88
CA ALA A 116 2.03 4.68 -5.47
C ALA A 116 1.14 3.46 -5.19
N ALA A 117 0.08 3.25 -5.98
CA ALA A 117 -0.81 2.11 -5.84
C ALA A 117 -0.17 0.76 -6.25
N ASN A 118 0.91 0.80 -7.03
CA ASN A 118 1.60 -0.37 -7.58
C ASN A 118 3.03 -0.51 -7.04
N SER A 119 3.30 0.09 -5.88
CA SER A 119 4.57 -0.01 -5.17
C SER A 119 4.39 -0.84 -3.90
N ALA A 120 5.27 -1.81 -3.70
CA ALA A 120 5.31 -2.64 -2.51
C ALA A 120 6.75 -2.81 -2.04
N ALA A 121 6.95 -2.86 -0.73
CA ALA A 121 8.27 -3.03 -0.14
C ALA A 121 8.19 -3.90 1.12
N VAL A 122 9.19 -4.76 1.30
CA VAL A 122 9.39 -5.58 2.49
C VAL A 122 10.72 -5.18 3.12
N PRO A 123 10.73 -4.65 4.35
CA PRO A 123 11.96 -4.37 5.09
C PRO A 123 12.81 -5.64 5.22
N VAL A 124 14.12 -5.48 5.06
CA VAL A 124 15.07 -6.56 5.28
C VAL A 124 16.08 -6.24 6.37
N ASP A 125 16.51 -7.27 7.07
CA ASP A 125 17.58 -7.23 8.05
C ASP A 125 18.60 -8.34 7.76
N PHE A 126 19.88 -7.98 7.83
CA PHE A 126 21.00 -8.90 7.63
C PHE A 126 21.60 -9.33 8.96
N ALA A 127 22.08 -10.57 9.03
CA ALA A 127 22.82 -11.04 10.17
C ALA A 127 24.05 -10.13 10.43
N GLY A 128 24.19 -9.65 11.67
CA GLY A 128 25.23 -8.69 12.05
C GLY A 128 24.87 -7.22 11.81
N SER A 129 23.63 -6.93 11.42
CA SER A 129 23.07 -5.57 11.38
C SER A 129 23.18 -4.89 12.75
N THR A 130 23.53 -3.61 12.72
CA THR A 130 23.60 -2.75 13.93
C THR A 130 22.37 -1.85 14.06
N LEU A 131 21.40 -2.02 13.18
CA LEU A 131 20.21 -1.20 13.16
C LEU A 131 19.34 -1.49 14.37
N PRO A 132 18.64 -0.47 14.91
CA PRO A 132 17.58 -0.71 15.87
C PRO A 132 16.58 -1.70 15.27
N ALA A 133 16.17 -2.69 16.07
CA ALA A 133 15.11 -3.61 15.68
C ALA A 133 13.92 -2.81 15.12
N PRO A 134 13.31 -3.22 14.00
CA PRO A 134 12.12 -2.57 13.49
C PRO A 134 11.13 -2.46 14.64
N THR A 135 10.75 -1.25 15.03
CA THR A 135 9.65 -1.04 15.96
C THR A 135 8.47 -1.78 15.35
N ALA A 136 8.03 -2.86 15.98
CA ALA A 136 6.83 -3.56 15.55
C ALA A 136 5.76 -2.48 15.38
N ALA A 137 5.17 -2.38 14.19
CA ALA A 137 3.98 -1.57 14.03
C ALA A 137 3.04 -1.96 15.17
N PRO A 138 2.45 -1.00 15.91
CA PRO A 138 1.53 -1.35 16.97
C PRO A 138 0.52 -2.32 16.37
N THR A 139 0.44 -3.52 16.93
CA THR A 139 -0.63 -4.45 16.59
C THR A 139 -1.89 -3.70 16.95
N VAL A 140 -2.54 -3.09 15.96
CA VAL A 140 -3.88 -2.57 16.13
C VAL A 140 -4.70 -3.83 16.34
N THR A 141 -4.90 -4.21 17.60
CA THR A 141 -6.02 -5.05 17.96
C THR A 141 -7.20 -4.37 17.30
N ALA A 142 -7.78 -5.01 16.29
CA ALA A 142 -9.02 -4.56 15.72
C ALA A 142 -10.05 -4.66 16.85
N THR A 143 -10.18 -3.57 17.62
CA THR A 143 -11.39 -3.33 18.38
C THR A 143 -12.47 -3.24 17.31
N ALA A 144 -13.31 -4.27 17.23
CA ALA A 144 -14.53 -4.20 16.46
C ALA A 144 -15.18 -2.85 16.77
N PRO A 145 -15.57 -2.05 15.78
CA PRO A 145 -16.23 -0.80 16.06
C PRO A 145 -17.47 -1.13 16.90
N ALA A 146 -17.47 -0.71 18.16
CA ALA A 146 -18.72 -0.47 18.83
C ALA A 146 -19.49 0.46 17.91
N THR A 147 -20.73 0.09 17.61
CA THR A 147 -21.64 0.79 16.72
C THR A 147 -21.92 2.19 17.26
N GLU A 148 -20.98 3.13 17.13
CA GLU A 148 -21.19 4.54 17.37
C GLU A 148 -21.77 5.14 16.10
N THR A 149 -23.08 4.95 15.97
CA THR A 149 -23.96 5.60 15.00
C THR A 149 -24.13 7.09 15.31
N GLY A 150 -23.03 7.81 15.53
CA GLY A 150 -23.02 9.17 16.09
C GLY A 150 -22.00 10.10 15.43
N GLY A 151 -21.84 10.03 14.11
CA GLY A 151 -20.98 10.96 13.38
C GLY A 151 -21.61 12.36 13.19
N PRO A 152 -20.80 13.42 12.99
CA PRO A 152 -21.24 14.81 12.84
C PRO A 152 -22.25 15.02 11.69
N SER A 153 -22.31 14.07 10.75
CA SER A 153 -23.30 14.04 9.69
C SER A 153 -24.74 13.91 10.21
N ILE A 154 -25.02 13.15 11.28
CA ILE A 154 -26.40 13.04 11.81
C ILE A 154 -26.88 14.39 12.36
N VAL A 155 -26.01 15.17 12.98
CA VAL A 155 -26.34 16.54 13.43
C VAL A 155 -26.67 17.43 12.23
N LEU A 156 -25.89 17.34 11.15
CA LEU A 156 -26.15 18.11 9.93
C LEU A 156 -27.47 17.70 9.26
N TRP A 157 -27.75 16.39 9.17
CA TRP A 157 -29.00 15.86 8.60
C TRP A 157 -30.21 16.20 9.46
N SER A 158 -30.10 16.15 10.79
CA SER A 158 -31.20 16.49 11.70
C SER A 158 -31.52 17.99 11.72
N VAL A 159 -30.49 18.86 11.62
CA VAL A 159 -30.69 20.29 11.42
C VAL A 159 -31.38 20.57 10.08
N THR A 160 -30.98 19.90 9.00
CA THR A 160 -31.59 20.07 7.67
C THR A 160 -33.04 19.58 7.66
N ALA A 161 -33.34 18.43 8.30
CA ALA A 161 -34.70 17.90 8.41
C ALA A 161 -35.61 18.81 9.25
N ALA A 162 -35.11 19.37 10.35
CA ALA A 162 -35.87 20.32 11.17
C ALA A 162 -36.16 21.63 10.42
N LEU A 163 -35.21 22.13 9.62
CA LEU A 163 -35.44 23.29 8.76
C LEU A 163 -36.53 23.02 7.72
N LEU A 164 -36.52 21.85 7.07
CA LEU A 164 -37.53 21.48 6.08
C LEU A 164 -38.93 21.32 6.69
N THR A 165 -39.07 20.79 7.91
CA THR A 165 -40.37 20.67 8.58
C THR A 165 -40.92 22.02 9.02
N VAL A 166 -40.07 22.96 9.47
CA VAL A 166 -40.48 24.32 9.81
C VAL A 166 -40.96 25.07 8.55
N PHE A 167 -40.25 24.99 7.43
CA PHE A 167 -40.68 25.62 6.18
C PHE A 167 -42.01 25.06 5.66
N ALA A 168 -42.20 23.74 5.74
CA ALA A 168 -43.46 23.11 5.37
C ALA A 168 -44.62 23.54 6.30
N GLY A 169 -44.36 23.68 7.60
CA GLY A 169 -45.34 24.16 8.58
C GLY A 169 -45.77 25.61 8.34
N VAL A 170 -44.82 26.51 8.04
CA VAL A 170 -45.11 27.92 7.72
C VAL A 170 -45.94 28.03 6.44
N ALA A 171 -45.60 27.29 5.39
CA ALA A 171 -46.35 27.26 4.15
C ALA A 171 -47.79 26.73 4.33
N LEU A 172 -48.00 25.75 5.22
CA LEU A 172 -49.33 25.22 5.53
C LEU A 172 -50.20 26.17 6.38
N VAL A 173 -49.58 26.96 7.26
CA VAL A 173 -50.29 27.97 8.07
C VAL A 173 -50.68 29.17 7.21
N ASP A 174 -49.81 29.60 6.29
CA ASP A 174 -50.09 30.71 5.37
C ASP A 174 -51.24 30.35 4.41
N ARG A 175 -51.24 29.11 3.90
CA ARG A 175 -52.29 28.58 3.03
C ARG A 175 -53.64 28.37 3.72
N ARG A 176 -53.69 28.37 5.05
CA ARG A 176 -54.94 28.29 5.83
C ARG A 176 -55.47 29.66 6.28
N ARG A 177 -54.72 30.74 6.06
CA ARG A 177 -55.11 32.13 6.37
C ARG A 177 -55.61 32.91 5.15
N LEU A 178 -55.53 32.30 3.95
CA LEU A 178 -56.21 32.72 2.72
C LEU A 178 -57.51 31.92 2.56
#